data_AF-S9R5I5-F1
#
_entry.id   AF-S9R5I5-F1
#
_cell.length_a   1.000
_cell.length_b   1.000
_cell.length_c   1.000
_cell.angle_alpha   90.00
_cell.angle_beta   90.00
_cell.angle_gamma   90.00
#
_symmetry.space_group_name_H-M   'P 1'
#
loop_
_entity.id
_entity.type
_entity.pdbx_description
1 polymer ?
#
loop_
_entity_poly.entity_id
_entity_poly.type
_entity_poly.pdbx_seq_one_letter_code
_entity_poly.pdbx_strand_id
1 'polypeptide(L)'
;MTGLPQELRRVTLGASYGDAFLAAQAIGAADAEAIDRWNPPVGCCDPRPVPAYETHWRIFRALYERTKDLMRLRPGDGGGGTG
;
A
#
# COMPACT_ATOMS: atom_id res chain seq x y z
N MET A 1 10.60 -4.55 1.21
CA MET A 1 10.13 -4.19 2.57
C MET A 1 10.65 -2.80 2.90
N THR A 2 9.85 -1.94 3.50
CA THR A 2 10.21 -0.53 3.76
C THR A 2 11.18 -0.35 4.93
N GLY A 3 11.37 -1.38 5.77
CA GLY A 3 12.30 -1.32 6.91
C GLY A 3 11.88 -0.38 8.04
N LEU A 4 10.66 0.16 7.98
CA LEU A 4 10.09 1.06 8.98
C LEU A 4 9.07 0.30 9.85
N PRO A 5 8.99 0.61 11.15
CA PRO A 5 7.89 0.14 12.00
C PRO A 5 6.54 0.51 11.39
N GLN A 6 5.67 -0.48 11.27
CA GLN A 6 4.31 -0.26 10.77
C GLN A 6 3.34 -0.38 11.94
N GLU A 7 2.74 0.74 12.33
CA GLU A 7 1.67 0.74 13.31
C GLU A 7 0.37 0.23 12.68
N LEU A 8 -0.21 -0.80 13.29
CA LEU A 8 -1.51 -1.34 12.92
C LEU A 8 -2.59 -0.63 13.73
N ARG A 9 -3.56 -0.06 13.04
CA ARG A 9 -4.73 0.60 13.63
C ARG A 9 -5.92 -0.37 13.67
N ARG A 10 -6.75 -0.29 14.72
CA ARG A 10 -7.83 -1.24 15.02
C ARG A 10 -8.84 -1.41 13.89
N VAL A 11 -9.17 -0.32 13.22
CA VAL A 11 -10.18 -0.25 12.17
C VAL A 11 -9.48 0.01 10.85
N THR A 12 -9.62 -0.93 9.91
CA THR A 12 -9.18 -0.83 8.52
C THR A 12 -10.36 -0.57 7.57
N LEU A 13 -11.44 0.08 8.04
CA LEU A 13 -12.41 0.68 7.13
C LEU A 13 -11.72 1.88 6.46
N GLY A 14 -11.69 1.90 5.13
CA GLY A 14 -10.91 2.82 4.30
C GLY A 14 -11.33 4.29 4.36
N ALA A 15 -11.15 5.01 3.24
CA ALA A 15 -11.35 6.47 3.11
C ALA A 15 -12.62 7.01 3.81
N SER A 16 -13.73 6.26 3.77
CA SER A 16 -15.00 6.66 4.41
C SER A 16 -14.92 6.85 5.93
N TYR A 17 -14.04 6.14 6.63
CA TYR A 17 -13.81 6.37 8.07
C TYR A 17 -13.04 7.67 8.30
N GLY A 18 -12.11 7.98 7.40
CA GLY A 18 -11.43 9.28 7.35
C GLY A 18 -12.39 10.43 7.04
N ASP A 19 -13.31 10.24 6.10
CA ASP A 19 -14.32 11.24 5.75
C ASP A 19 -15.24 11.57 6.93
N ALA A 20 -15.66 10.55 7.70
CA ALA A 20 -16.45 10.75 8.92
C ALA A 20 -15.67 11.52 10.01
N PHE A 21 -14.36 11.26 10.13
CA PHE A 21 -13.50 12.00 11.06
C PHE A 21 -13.28 13.45 10.61
N LEU A 22 -13.08 13.69 9.31
CA LEU A 22 -12.95 15.04 8.76
C LEU A 22 -14.25 15.83 8.92
N ALA A 23 -15.42 15.19 8.72
CA ALA A 23 -16.71 15.81 8.99
C ALA A 23 -16.89 16.13 10.48
N ALA A 24 -16.46 15.25 11.39
CA ALA A 24 -16.49 15.49 12.84
C ALA A 24 -15.58 16.65 13.27
N GLN A 25 -14.40 16.80 12.66
CA GLN A 25 -13.53 17.96 12.87
C GLN A 25 -14.17 19.26 12.38
N ALA A 26 -14.80 19.24 11.19
CA ALA A 26 -15.39 20.43 10.59
C ALA A 26 -16.55 21.02 11.43
N ILE A 27 -17.27 20.18 12.19
CA ILE A 27 -18.35 20.61 13.08
C ILE A 27 -17.90 20.85 14.53
N GLY A 28 -16.59 20.74 14.82
CA GLY A 28 -16.03 20.90 16.17
C GLY A 28 -16.37 19.76 17.15
N ALA A 29 -16.83 18.61 16.64
CA ALA A 29 -17.15 17.44 17.46
C ALA A 29 -15.93 16.55 17.74
N ALA A 30 -14.78 16.83 17.10
CA ALA A 30 -13.52 16.14 17.33
C ALA A 30 -12.35 17.07 17.07
N ASP A 31 -11.31 17.00 17.91
CA ASP A 31 -10.01 17.62 17.65
C ASP A 31 -9.10 16.66 16.88
N ALA A 32 -8.04 17.17 16.24
CA ALA A 32 -7.09 16.35 15.48
C ALA A 32 -6.48 15.20 16.30
N GLU A 33 -6.26 15.42 17.59
CA GLU A 33 -5.74 14.44 18.56
C GLU A 33 -6.76 13.34 18.92
N ALA A 34 -8.04 13.52 18.59
CA ALA A 34 -9.08 12.53 18.83
C ALA A 34 -8.96 11.31 17.90
N ILE A 35 -8.14 11.37 16.86
CA ILE A 35 -7.94 10.26 15.92
C ILE A 35 -7.42 8.99 16.62
N ASP A 36 -6.59 9.13 17.66
CA ASP A 36 -6.08 8.00 18.44
C ASP A 36 -7.15 7.39 19.36
N ARG A 37 -8.20 8.16 19.70
CA ARG A 37 -9.37 7.64 20.43
C ARG A 37 -10.35 6.94 19.50
N TRP A 38 -10.54 7.48 18.29
CA TRP A 38 -11.40 6.89 17.26
C TRP A 38 -10.81 5.58 16.72
N ASN A 39 -9.51 5.58 16.39
CA ASN A 39 -8.80 4.43 15.85
C ASN A 39 -7.47 4.17 16.59
N PRO A 40 -7.54 3.59 17.81
CA PRO A 40 -6.33 3.32 18.59
C PRO A 40 -5.41 2.34 17.85
N PRO A 41 -4.09 2.47 18.01
CA PRO A 41 -3.15 1.47 17.54
C PRO A 41 -3.35 0.18 18.34
N VAL A 42 -3.39 -0.95 17.63
CA VAL A 42 -3.63 -2.29 18.19
C VAL A 42 -2.42 -3.20 18.10
N GLY A 43 -1.36 -2.76 17.41
CA GLY A 43 -0.12 -3.50 17.32
C GLY A 43 0.92 -2.75 16.51
N CYS A 44 2.17 -3.16 16.64
CA CYS A 44 3.27 -2.69 15.82
C CYS A 44 3.91 -3.90 15.12
N CYS A 45 4.07 -3.80 13.82
CA CYS A 45 4.88 -4.75 13.05
C CYS A 45 6.30 -4.20 12.95
N ASP A 46 7.19 -4.75 13.78
CA ASP A 46 8.60 -4.37 13.75
C ASP A 46 9.31 -4.95 12.52
N PRO A 47 10.09 -4.13 11.80
CA PRO A 47 10.85 -4.60 10.65
C PRO A 47 11.96 -5.54 11.13
N ARG A 48 11.97 -6.76 10.60
CA ARG A 48 13.05 -7.72 10.81
C ARG A 48 13.95 -7.77 9.57
N PRO A 49 15.27 -7.55 9.70
CA PRO A 49 16.19 -7.72 8.59
C PRO A 49 16.34 -9.23 8.29
N VAL A 50 15.47 -9.77 7.44
CA VAL A 50 15.54 -11.15 6.99
C VAL A 50 16.23 -11.18 5.61
N PRO A 51 17.39 -11.85 5.45
CA PRO A 51 18.12 -11.91 4.18
C PRO A 51 17.28 -12.39 3.00
N ALA A 52 16.30 -13.26 3.28
CA ALA A 52 15.35 -13.74 2.29
C ALA A 52 14.62 -12.59 1.57
N TYR A 53 14.26 -11.48 2.25
CA TYR A 53 13.52 -10.40 1.60
C TYR A 53 14.32 -9.70 0.50
N GLU A 54 15.65 -9.62 0.64
CA GLU A 54 16.49 -9.07 -0.42
C GLU A 54 16.52 -10.01 -1.64
N THR A 55 16.68 -11.32 -1.40
CA THR A 55 16.63 -12.33 -2.46
C THR A 55 15.30 -12.32 -3.20
N HIS A 56 14.18 -12.33 -2.47
CA HIS A 56 12.84 -12.29 -3.07
C HIS A 56 12.58 -10.98 -3.79
N TRP A 57 13.08 -9.85 -3.29
CA TRP A 57 12.99 -8.56 -3.98
C TRP A 57 13.71 -8.58 -5.34
N ARG A 58 14.93 -9.14 -5.39
CA ARG A 58 15.68 -9.28 -6.64
C ARG A 58 14.92 -10.15 -7.65
N ILE A 59 14.34 -11.27 -7.20
CA ILE A 59 13.52 -12.15 -8.05
C ILE A 59 12.28 -11.42 -8.58
N PHE A 60 11.54 -10.73 -7.70
CA PHE A 60 10.37 -9.95 -8.09
C PHE A 60 10.71 -8.88 -9.13
N ARG A 61 11.80 -8.12 -8.92
CA ARG A 61 12.27 -7.12 -9.89
C ARG A 61 12.63 -7.74 -11.23
N ALA A 62 13.36 -8.85 -11.23
CA ALA A 62 13.73 -9.55 -12.45
C ALA A 62 12.50 -10.08 -13.20
N LEU A 63 11.49 -10.57 -12.49
CA LEU A 63 10.23 -11.02 -13.07
C LEU A 63 9.48 -9.82 -13.70
N TYR A 64 9.30 -8.74 -12.95
CA TYR A 64 8.59 -7.55 -13.41
C TYR A 64 9.21 -6.97 -14.69
N GLU A 65 10.55 -6.80 -14.74
CA GLU A 65 11.22 -6.27 -15.93
C GLU A 65 11.01 -7.14 -17.17
N ARG A 66 10.89 -8.47 -17.00
CA ARG A 66 10.67 -9.41 -18.10
C ARG A 66 9.23 -9.51 -18.55
N THR A 67 8.27 -9.13 -17.71
CA THR A 67 6.83 -9.32 -17.99
C THR A 67 6.04 -8.03 -18.17
N LYS A 68 6.60 -6.86 -17.82
CA LYS A 68 5.88 -5.58 -17.89
C LYS A 68 5.33 -5.26 -19.27
N ASP A 69 6.05 -5.62 -20.33
CA ASP A 69 5.66 -5.30 -21.71
C ASP A 69 4.49 -6.16 -22.18
N LEU A 70 4.41 -7.41 -21.68
CA LEU A 70 3.29 -8.31 -21.94
C LEU A 70 1.98 -7.80 -21.30
N MET A 71 2.08 -7.11 -20.16
CA MET A 71 0.93 -6.54 -19.46
C MET A 71 0.45 -5.21 -20.06
N ARG A 72 1.29 -4.60 -20.93
CA ARG A 72 0.95 -3.41 -21.71
C ARG A 72 0.35 -3.76 -23.07
N LEU A 73 0.60 -4.97 -23.56
CA LEU A 73 0.13 -5.45 -24.85
C LEU A 73 -1.40 -5.55 -24.85
N ARG A 74 -2.06 -4.85 -25.78
CA ARG A 74 -3.46 -5.12 -26.11
C ARG A 74 -3.53 -6.28 -27.11
N PRO A 75 -4.58 -7.10 -27.08
CA PRO A 75 -4.84 -8.05 -28.16
C PRO A 75 -5.05 -7.26 -29.46
N GLY A 76 -4.09 -7.32 -30.39
CA GLY A 76 -4.14 -6.64 -31.68
C GLY A 76 -2.82 -6.02 -32.15
N ASP A 77 -1.83 -5.85 -31.27
CA ASP A 77 -0.64 -5.03 -31.53
C ASP A 77 0.50 -5.80 -32.24
N GLY A 78 0.24 -7.03 -32.69
CA GLY A 78 1.24 -7.98 -33.21
C GLY A 78 1.25 -8.19 -34.72
N GLY A 79 0.90 -7.18 -35.52
CA GLY A 79 0.87 -7.30 -36.99
C GLY A 79 1.55 -6.14 -37.70
N GLY A 80 2.82 -6.28 -38.06
CA GLY A 80 3.50 -5.29 -38.90
C GLY A 80 5.01 -5.41 -38.90
N GLY A 81 5.54 -6.44 -39.56
CA GLY A 81 6.98 -6.60 -39.83
C GLY A 81 7.17 -7.37 -41.12
N THR A 82 7.14 -6.62 -42.23
CA THR A 82 7.33 -7.04 -43.62
C THR A 82 8.70 -7.66 -43.87
N GLY A 83 8.71 -8.83 -44.51
CA GLY A 83 9.77 -9.29 -45.41
C GLY A 83 9.25 -9.31 -46.83
#